data_AF-A0AAU2RTD0-F1
#
_entry.id   AF-A0AAU2RTD0-F1
#
_cell.length_a   1.000
_cell.length_b   1.000
_cell.length_c   1.000
_cell.angle_alpha   90.00
_cell.angle_beta   90.00
_cell.angle_gamma   90.00
#
_symmetry.space_group_name_H-M   'P 1'
#
loop_
_entity.id
_entity.type
_entity.pdbx_description
1 polymer ?
#
loop_
_entity_poly.entity_id
_entity_poly.type
_entity_poly.pdbx_seq_one_letter_code
_entity_poly.pdbx_strand_id
1 'polypeptide(L)'
;MAFGADELRVLRRALALALNPSPASAQEVQDCLRLAESVDEATREDARRRAFLLADLARYRAALPGTVTGYAALLAEALDAGYRPHPDDLAALRALRGNPTAAALLERCRPLAEQDVRARFAGRAATSAVVVPASRSASGRSLLRLTALPGGLSEPGTHARAAAGEPAEPKPARPSRPAEPAEKPGPVPRPDAPRPARRPIPTPGEVFPPKRKPAAPPANPPRQLAAV
;
A
#
# COMPACT_ATOMS: atom_id res chain seq x y z
N MET A 1 -4.48 4.89 -14.76
CA MET A 1 -3.52 4.95 -15.90
C MET A 1 -4.30 4.92 -17.20
N ALA A 2 -3.79 5.56 -18.25
CA ALA A 2 -4.31 5.46 -19.62
C ALA A 2 -3.13 5.23 -20.57
N PHE A 3 -3.29 4.32 -21.54
CA PHE A 3 -2.22 3.97 -22.47
C PHE A 3 -2.23 4.85 -23.72
N GLY A 4 -1.05 5.22 -24.20
CA GLY A 4 -0.85 5.87 -25.50
C GLY A 4 -1.07 4.92 -26.68
N ALA A 5 -1.23 5.47 -27.88
CA ALA A 5 -1.45 4.68 -29.10
C ALA A 5 -0.31 3.69 -29.39
N ASP A 6 0.94 4.07 -29.11
CA ASP A 6 2.11 3.22 -29.32
C ASP A 6 2.23 2.12 -28.26
N GLU A 7 1.97 2.45 -26.98
CA GLU A 7 1.89 1.48 -25.89
C GLU A 7 0.81 0.40 -26.16
N LEU A 8 -0.35 0.81 -26.68
CA LEU A 8 -1.40 -0.12 -27.10
C LEU A 8 -1.00 -0.99 -28.30
N ARG A 9 -0.18 -0.49 -29.24
CA ARG A 9 0.38 -1.29 -30.35
C ARG A 9 1.36 -2.34 -29.81
N VAL A 10 2.26 -1.94 -28.91
CA VAL A 10 3.20 -2.86 -28.24
C VAL A 10 2.45 -3.91 -27.42
N LEU A 11 1.48 -3.51 -26.60
CA LEU A 11 0.65 -4.43 -25.81
C LEU A 11 -0.10 -5.43 -26.70
N ARG A 12 -0.74 -4.98 -27.78
CA ARG A 12 -1.43 -5.86 -28.73
C ARG A 12 -0.48 -6.86 -29.38
N ARG A 13 0.76 -6.44 -29.71
CA ARG A 13 1.79 -7.33 -30.27
C ARG A 13 2.29 -8.35 -29.24
N ALA A 14 2.55 -7.92 -28.01
CA ALA A 14 2.92 -8.80 -26.90
C ALA A 14 1.85 -9.87 -26.63
N LEU A 15 0.56 -9.48 -26.63
CA LEU A 15 -0.55 -10.41 -26.50
C LEU A 15 -0.65 -11.39 -27.69
N ALA A 16 -0.41 -10.92 -28.92
CA ALA A 16 -0.40 -11.79 -30.10
C ALA A 16 0.71 -12.86 -30.01
N LEU A 17 1.91 -12.47 -29.57
CA LEU A 17 3.04 -13.38 -29.31
C LEU A 17 2.76 -14.36 -28.16
N ALA A 18 2.07 -13.91 -27.09
CA ALA A 18 1.69 -14.77 -25.97
C ALA A 18 0.64 -15.83 -26.36
N LEU A 19 -0.26 -15.49 -27.28
CA LEU A 19 -1.30 -16.42 -27.79
C LEU A 19 -0.77 -17.33 -28.90
N ASN A 20 0.15 -16.85 -29.73
CA ASN A 20 0.74 -17.58 -30.84
C ASN A 20 2.27 -17.42 -30.78
N PRO A 21 2.99 -18.29 -30.06
CA PRO A 21 4.41 -18.12 -29.82
C PRO A 21 5.22 -18.28 -31.12
N SER A 22 5.82 -17.17 -31.55
CA SER A 22 6.77 -17.08 -32.66
C SER A 22 8.03 -16.35 -32.19
N PRO A 23 9.22 -16.58 -32.80
CA PRO A 23 10.42 -15.83 -32.45
C PRO A 23 10.22 -14.32 -32.64
N ALA A 24 10.34 -13.57 -31.55
CA ALA A 24 10.26 -12.11 -31.55
C ALA A 24 11.65 -11.51 -31.84
N SER A 25 11.70 -10.38 -32.56
CA SER A 25 12.96 -9.65 -32.74
C SER A 25 13.44 -9.00 -31.42
N ALA A 26 14.74 -8.73 -31.32
CA ALA A 26 15.32 -8.06 -30.14
C ALA A 26 14.66 -6.70 -29.85
N GLN A 27 14.24 -5.97 -30.90
CA GLN A 27 13.52 -4.70 -30.75
C GLN A 27 12.16 -4.89 -30.07
N GLU A 28 11.40 -5.91 -30.46
CA GLU A 28 10.09 -6.21 -29.86
C GLU A 28 10.20 -6.56 -28.38
N VAL A 29 11.21 -7.36 -28.02
CA VAL A 29 11.51 -7.68 -26.63
C VAL A 29 11.85 -6.39 -25.86
N GLN A 30 12.68 -5.51 -26.42
CA GLN A 30 13.05 -4.25 -25.79
C GLN A 30 11.90 -3.23 -25.72
N ASP A 31 10.95 -3.25 -26.65
CA ASP A 31 9.71 -2.46 -26.59
C ASP A 31 8.79 -2.98 -25.47
N CYS A 32 8.65 -4.31 -25.35
CA CYS A 32 7.84 -4.94 -24.30
C CYS A 32 8.43 -4.70 -22.90
N LEU A 33 9.75 -4.78 -22.74
CA LEU A 33 10.43 -4.50 -21.47
C LEU A 33 10.24 -3.04 -21.04
N ARG A 34 10.42 -2.07 -21.95
CA ARG A 34 10.17 -0.65 -21.65
C ARG A 34 8.70 -0.37 -21.31
N LEU A 35 7.75 -1.05 -21.95
CA LEU A 35 6.34 -0.95 -21.59
C LEU A 35 6.08 -1.51 -20.18
N ALA A 36 6.66 -2.66 -19.83
CA ALA A 36 6.55 -3.24 -18.51
C ALA A 36 7.14 -2.32 -17.42
N GLU A 37 8.35 -1.80 -17.63
CA GLU A 37 8.99 -0.81 -16.74
C GLU A 37 8.10 0.43 -16.55
N SER A 38 7.45 0.92 -17.61
CA SER A 38 6.55 2.08 -17.56
C SER A 38 5.25 1.78 -16.78
N VAL A 39 4.71 0.56 -16.87
CA VAL A 39 3.56 0.11 -16.07
C VAL A 39 3.95 -0.09 -14.60
N ASP A 40 5.13 -0.65 -14.33
CA ASP A 40 5.65 -0.81 -12.98
C ASP A 40 5.94 0.55 -12.32
N GLU A 41 6.41 1.54 -13.09
CA GLU A 41 6.56 2.93 -12.60
C GLU A 41 5.19 3.55 -12.28
N ALA A 42 4.23 3.46 -13.20
CA ALA A 42 2.90 4.01 -13.02
C ALA A 42 2.15 3.38 -11.83
N THR A 43 2.34 2.09 -11.56
CA THR A 43 1.76 1.42 -10.38
C THR A 43 2.46 1.78 -9.07
N ARG A 44 3.79 1.98 -9.09
CA ARG A 44 4.54 2.48 -7.92
C ARG A 44 4.18 3.92 -7.57
N GLU A 45 3.96 4.78 -8.57
CA GLU A 45 3.53 6.16 -8.33
C GLU A 45 2.03 6.28 -7.97
N ASP A 46 1.15 5.40 -8.48
CA ASP A 46 -0.23 5.30 -7.97
C ASP A 46 -0.24 4.89 -6.50
N ALA A 47 0.56 3.90 -6.10
CA ALA A 47 0.72 3.49 -4.71
C ALA A 47 1.27 4.64 -3.83
N ARG A 48 2.24 5.42 -4.33
CA ARG A 48 2.75 6.62 -3.65
C ARG A 48 1.65 7.67 -3.45
N ARG A 49 0.90 8.02 -4.50
CA ARG A 49 -0.21 8.97 -4.42
C ARG A 49 -1.29 8.49 -3.46
N ARG A 50 -1.68 7.22 -3.53
CA ARG A 50 -2.67 6.62 -2.64
C ARG A 50 -2.22 6.65 -1.17
N ALA A 51 -0.96 6.35 -0.89
CA ALA A 51 -0.40 6.47 0.47
C ALA A 51 -0.50 7.91 1.01
N PHE A 52 -0.19 8.91 0.18
CA PHE A 52 -0.33 10.32 0.54
C PHE A 52 -1.79 10.72 0.80
N LEU A 53 -2.72 10.37 -0.10
CA LEU A 53 -4.16 10.65 0.06
C LEU A 53 -4.73 10.03 1.35
N LEU A 54 -4.32 8.81 1.70
CA LEU A 54 -4.77 8.14 2.93
C LEU A 54 -4.19 8.79 4.21
N ALA A 55 -2.94 9.26 4.17
CA ALA A 55 -2.33 10.00 5.27
C ALA A 55 -3.01 11.37 5.47
N ASP A 56 -3.35 12.05 4.39
CA ASP A 56 -4.11 13.30 4.43
C ASP A 56 -5.55 13.06 4.91
N LEU A 57 -6.24 12.01 4.47
CA LEU A 57 -7.55 11.63 5.00
C LEU A 57 -7.55 11.45 6.52
N ALA A 58 -6.55 10.73 7.06
CA ALA A 58 -6.40 10.58 8.51
C ALA A 58 -6.17 11.92 9.21
N ARG A 59 -5.34 12.80 8.65
CA ARG A 59 -5.07 14.16 9.18
C ARG A 59 -6.32 15.04 9.18
N TYR A 60 -7.06 15.06 8.08
CA TYR A 60 -8.31 15.83 7.97
C TYR A 60 -9.38 15.26 8.92
N ARG A 61 -9.48 13.94 9.06
CA ARG A 61 -10.41 13.30 10.02
C ARG A 61 -10.09 13.65 11.47
N ALA A 62 -8.81 13.69 11.84
CA ALA A 62 -8.37 14.06 13.19
C ALA A 62 -8.64 15.54 13.55
N ALA A 63 -8.78 16.42 12.54
CA ALA A 63 -9.05 17.85 12.71
C ALA A 63 -10.55 18.22 12.61
N LEU A 64 -11.45 17.22 12.58
CA LEU A 64 -12.90 17.45 12.59
C LEU A 64 -13.36 18.08 13.92
N PRO A 65 -14.38 18.96 13.92
CA PRO A 65 -15.22 19.35 12.78
C PRO A 65 -14.67 20.52 11.93
N GLY A 66 -13.47 21.03 12.21
CA GLY A 66 -12.92 22.21 11.49
C GLY A 66 -12.62 21.97 9.99
N THR A 67 -12.49 20.70 9.60
CA THR A 67 -12.04 20.25 8.27
C THR A 67 -13.12 19.55 7.43
N VAL A 68 -14.40 19.63 7.82
CA VAL A 68 -15.51 18.84 7.22
C VAL A 68 -15.56 18.89 5.69
N THR A 69 -15.39 20.07 5.10
CA THR A 69 -15.40 20.26 3.63
C THR A 69 -14.24 19.54 2.96
N GLY A 70 -13.01 19.69 3.47
CA GLY A 70 -11.82 19.01 2.95
C GLY A 70 -11.84 17.51 3.17
N TYR A 71 -12.31 17.06 4.34
CA TYR A 71 -12.50 15.63 4.63
C TYR A 71 -13.51 14.98 3.68
N ALA A 72 -14.65 15.62 3.44
CA ALA A 72 -15.67 15.12 2.51
C ALA A 72 -15.15 15.06 1.06
N ALA A 73 -14.41 16.09 0.61
CA ALA A 73 -13.82 16.12 -0.73
C ALA A 73 -12.75 15.03 -0.92
N LEU A 74 -11.80 14.91 0.01
CA LEU A 74 -10.77 13.86 -0.03
C LEU A 74 -11.37 12.45 0.06
N LEU A 75 -12.45 12.27 0.83
CA LEU A 75 -13.10 10.97 0.94
C LEU A 75 -13.81 10.59 -0.36
N ALA A 76 -14.42 11.56 -1.05
CA ALA A 76 -15.00 11.33 -2.38
C ALA A 76 -13.91 10.89 -3.38
N GLU A 77 -12.79 11.61 -3.48
CA GLU A 77 -11.66 11.25 -4.36
C GLU A 77 -11.12 9.85 -4.03
N ALA A 78 -10.93 9.54 -2.75
CA ALA A 78 -10.44 8.23 -2.33
C ALA A 78 -11.43 7.11 -2.69
N LEU A 79 -12.74 7.30 -2.51
CA LEU A 79 -13.76 6.34 -2.91
C LEU A 79 -13.77 6.10 -4.43
N ASP A 80 -13.57 7.16 -5.23
CA ASP A 80 -13.44 7.06 -6.69
C ASP A 80 -12.16 6.30 -7.10
N ALA A 81 -11.08 6.42 -6.33
CA ALA A 81 -9.87 5.60 -6.42
C ALA A 81 -9.99 4.19 -5.79
N GLY A 82 -11.21 3.74 -5.45
CA GLY A 82 -11.46 2.41 -4.89
C GLY A 82 -10.96 2.22 -3.45
N TYR A 83 -11.00 3.27 -2.63
CA TYR A 83 -10.85 3.15 -1.17
C TYR A 83 -12.05 2.43 -0.55
N ARG A 84 -11.79 1.64 0.51
CA ARG A 84 -12.83 1.01 1.32
C ARG A 84 -12.88 1.75 2.67
N PRO A 85 -14.00 2.41 3.03
CA PRO A 85 -14.08 3.27 4.21
C PRO A 85 -13.93 2.46 5.51
N HIS A 86 -13.12 2.95 6.44
CA HIS A 86 -12.94 2.31 7.75
C HIS A 86 -14.14 2.61 8.68
N PRO A 87 -14.42 1.79 9.71
CA PRO A 87 -15.34 2.14 10.80
C PRO A 87 -15.23 3.58 11.33
N ASP A 88 -14.02 4.13 11.43
CA ASP A 88 -13.80 5.53 11.86
C ASP A 88 -14.36 6.55 10.87
N ASP A 89 -14.29 6.28 9.57
CA ASP A 89 -14.85 7.17 8.54
C ASP A 89 -16.38 7.13 8.60
N LEU A 90 -16.94 5.94 8.80
CA LEU A 90 -18.37 5.79 9.07
C LEU A 90 -18.76 6.47 10.39
N ALA A 91 -17.90 6.50 11.41
CA ALA A 91 -18.15 7.21 12.67
C ALA A 91 -18.12 8.74 12.47
N ALA A 92 -17.10 9.24 11.77
CA ALA A 92 -16.99 10.65 11.40
C ALA A 92 -18.19 11.12 10.57
N LEU A 93 -18.55 10.39 9.51
CA LEU A 93 -19.73 10.70 8.69
C LEU A 93 -21.06 10.61 9.48
N ARG A 94 -21.17 9.72 10.47
CA ARG A 94 -22.34 9.68 11.38
C ARG A 94 -22.41 10.90 12.29
N ALA A 95 -21.28 11.35 12.84
CA ALA A 95 -21.21 12.58 13.65
C ALA A 95 -21.53 13.83 12.83
N LEU A 96 -21.23 13.80 11.53
CA LEU A 96 -21.43 14.91 10.59
C LEU A 96 -22.78 14.88 9.83
N ARG A 97 -23.74 14.04 10.24
CA ARG A 97 -25.04 13.86 9.55
C ARG A 97 -25.86 15.13 9.30
N GLY A 98 -25.64 16.19 10.09
CA GLY A 98 -26.27 17.50 9.85
C GLY A 98 -25.76 18.21 8.58
N ASN A 99 -24.65 17.76 7.99
CA ASN A 99 -24.14 18.25 6.73
C ASN A 99 -24.62 17.35 5.56
N PRO A 100 -25.23 17.92 4.49
CA PRO A 100 -25.81 17.13 3.41
C PRO A 100 -24.78 16.34 2.59
N THR A 101 -23.54 16.84 2.43
CA THR A 101 -22.51 16.11 1.67
C THR A 101 -21.98 14.93 2.48
N ALA A 102 -21.81 15.09 3.80
CA ALA A 102 -21.45 13.99 4.70
C ALA A 102 -22.56 12.93 4.79
N ALA A 103 -23.83 13.35 4.79
CA ALA A 103 -24.96 12.43 4.74
C ALA A 103 -24.98 11.62 3.41
N ALA A 104 -24.81 12.28 2.26
CA ALA A 104 -24.73 11.60 0.96
C ALA A 104 -23.55 10.62 0.87
N LEU A 105 -22.37 11.01 1.38
CA LEU A 105 -21.21 10.12 1.47
C LEU A 105 -21.47 8.94 2.41
N LEU A 106 -22.19 9.13 3.51
CA LEU A 106 -22.54 8.02 4.42
C LEU A 106 -23.41 6.96 3.72
N GLU A 107 -24.40 7.37 2.94
CA GLU A 107 -25.23 6.44 2.16
C GLU A 107 -24.41 5.72 1.07
N ARG A 108 -23.48 6.41 0.40
CA ARG A 108 -22.54 5.78 -0.55
C ARG A 108 -21.60 4.77 0.12
N CYS A 109 -21.12 5.06 1.33
CA CYS A 109 -20.13 4.25 2.04
C CYS A 109 -20.70 2.96 2.66
N ARG A 110 -21.98 2.93 3.07
CA ARG A 110 -22.61 1.75 3.70
C ARG A 110 -22.48 0.46 2.87
N PRO A 111 -22.96 0.37 1.62
CA PRO A 111 -22.87 -0.87 0.84
C PRO A 111 -21.41 -1.27 0.56
N LEU A 112 -20.49 -0.30 0.45
CA LEU A 112 -19.06 -0.59 0.23
C LEU A 112 -18.41 -1.24 1.47
N ALA A 113 -18.82 -0.84 2.67
CA ALA A 113 -18.38 -1.43 3.93
C ALA A 113 -19.02 -2.81 4.17
N GLU A 114 -20.31 -2.98 3.86
CA GLU A 114 -20.99 -4.29 3.95
C GLU A 114 -20.38 -5.33 2.99
N GLN A 115 -20.08 -4.92 1.75
CA GLN A 115 -19.36 -5.74 0.78
C GLN A 115 -17.98 -6.15 1.29
N ASP A 116 -17.23 -5.22 1.88
CA ASP A 116 -15.89 -5.48 2.41
C ASP A 116 -15.92 -6.47 3.59
N VAL A 117 -16.85 -6.29 4.52
CA VAL A 117 -17.10 -7.25 5.61
C VAL A 117 -17.50 -8.62 5.07
N ARG A 118 -18.42 -8.69 4.10
CA ARG A 118 -18.83 -9.95 3.45
C ARG A 118 -17.66 -10.64 2.73
N ALA A 119 -16.81 -9.87 2.04
CA ALA A 119 -15.62 -10.39 1.37
C ALA A 119 -14.59 -10.95 2.36
N ARG A 120 -14.37 -10.29 3.51
CA ARG A 120 -13.52 -10.81 4.60
C ARG A 120 -14.03 -12.14 5.15
N PHE A 121 -15.34 -12.27 5.37
CA PHE A 121 -15.93 -13.53 5.84
C PHE A 121 -15.87 -14.64 4.78
N ALA A 122 -16.16 -14.34 3.51
CA ALA A 122 -16.04 -15.30 2.41
C ALA A 122 -14.59 -15.77 2.20
N GLY A 123 -13.63 -14.85 2.22
CA GLY A 123 -12.20 -15.18 2.14
C GLY A 123 -11.71 -16.01 3.33
N ARG A 124 -12.22 -15.76 4.54
CA ARG A 124 -11.91 -16.58 5.73
C ARG A 124 -12.52 -17.98 5.65
N ALA A 125 -13.74 -18.12 5.11
CA ALA A 125 -14.33 -19.43 4.85
C ALA A 125 -13.51 -20.22 3.80
N ALA A 126 -13.05 -19.55 2.74
CA ALA A 126 -12.19 -20.15 1.72
C ALA A 126 -10.82 -20.59 2.28
N THR A 127 -10.14 -19.77 3.09
CA THR A 127 -8.85 -20.15 3.69
C THR A 127 -8.99 -21.23 4.76
N SER A 128 -10.10 -21.27 5.52
CA SER A 128 -10.42 -22.39 6.40
C SER A 128 -10.75 -23.68 5.64
N ALA A 129 -11.32 -23.60 4.43
CA ALA A 129 -11.60 -24.77 3.59
C ALA A 129 -10.36 -25.37 2.89
N VAL A 130 -9.25 -24.62 2.79
CA VAL A 130 -7.98 -25.11 2.19
C VAL A 130 -7.14 -25.96 3.17
N VAL A 131 -7.54 -26.05 4.45
CA VAL A 131 -6.88 -26.93 5.43
C VAL A 131 -7.61 -28.27 5.52
N VAL A 132 -7.11 -29.28 4.78
CA VAL A 132 -6.92 -30.70 5.16
C VAL A 132 -6.67 -31.54 3.89
N PRO A 133 -5.43 -32.00 3.64
CA PRO A 133 -5.20 -33.35 3.16
C PRO A 133 -5.24 -34.30 4.36
N ALA A 134 -6.13 -35.29 4.33
CA ALA A 134 -6.34 -36.21 5.45
C ALA A 134 -5.19 -37.21 5.60
N SER A 135 -4.12 -36.80 6.29
CA SER A 135 -3.01 -37.68 6.69
C SER A 135 -3.41 -38.62 7.82
N ARG A 136 -4.20 -39.62 7.44
CA ARG A 136 -4.39 -40.95 8.06
C ARG A 136 -3.90 -41.10 9.51
N SER A 137 -4.85 -41.05 10.45
CA SER A 137 -4.64 -41.58 11.81
C SER A 137 -4.21 -43.05 11.73
N ALA A 138 -3.17 -43.40 12.48
CA ALA A 138 -2.58 -44.73 12.46
C ALA A 138 -3.33 -45.70 13.38
N SER A 139 -4.17 -46.57 12.80
CA SER A 139 -4.47 -47.90 13.35
C SER A 139 -5.15 -48.77 12.29
N GLY A 140 -4.70 -50.03 12.14
CA GLY A 140 -5.44 -51.05 11.38
C GLY A 140 -4.81 -51.55 10.07
N ARG A 141 -3.85 -52.48 10.19
CA ARG A 141 -3.61 -53.67 9.32
C ARG A 141 -3.44 -53.50 7.79
N SER A 142 -2.24 -53.87 7.31
CA SER A 142 -1.93 -54.72 6.12
C SER A 142 -2.60 -54.36 4.78
N LEU A 143 -1.91 -54.08 3.68
CA LEU A 143 -0.79 -54.78 3.02
C LEU A 143 0.13 -53.72 2.35
N LEU A 144 1.43 -53.90 2.16
CA LEU A 144 2.05 -54.76 1.14
C LEU A 144 3.51 -55.06 1.52
N ARG A 145 3.99 -56.26 1.17
CA ARG A 145 5.25 -56.84 1.65
C ARG A 145 6.30 -56.76 0.54
N LEU A 146 7.29 -55.87 0.66
CA LEU A 146 8.45 -55.82 -0.23
C LEU A 146 9.57 -56.71 0.31
N THR A 147 10.03 -57.66 -0.49
CA THR A 147 11.13 -58.58 -0.19
C THR A 147 12.47 -57.95 -0.59
N ALA A 148 13.33 -57.67 0.39
CA ALA A 148 14.72 -57.30 0.13
C ALA A 148 15.59 -58.54 -0.10
N LEU A 149 16.47 -58.49 -1.09
CA LEU A 149 17.50 -59.50 -1.36
C LEU A 149 18.80 -59.19 -0.57
N PRO A 150 19.60 -60.19 -0.15
CA PRO A 150 20.68 -60.00 0.85
C PRO A 150 22.13 -59.96 0.29
N GLY A 151 23.05 -59.44 1.13
CA GLY A 151 24.51 -59.39 0.95
C GLY A 151 25.00 -57.96 0.68
N GLY A 152 26.01 -57.37 1.33
CA GLY A 152 27.13 -57.83 2.19
C GLY A 152 28.36 -56.96 1.82
N LEU A 153 29.33 -56.57 2.65
CA LEU A 153 29.79 -56.97 3.99
C LEU A 153 30.52 -55.80 4.71
N SER A 154 30.60 -55.87 6.05
CA SER A 154 31.62 -55.32 7.00
C SER A 154 32.08 -53.83 6.92
N GLU A 155 31.90 -52.96 7.92
CA GLU A 155 32.51 -52.93 9.28
C GLU A 155 34.05 -53.06 9.30
N PRO A 156 34.81 -52.35 10.20
CA PRO A 156 34.41 -52.14 11.59
C PRO A 156 34.74 -50.81 12.32
N GLY A 157 33.89 -50.50 13.31
CA GLY A 157 34.31 -50.02 14.64
C GLY A 157 34.32 -48.50 14.90
N THR A 158 34.37 -48.00 16.14
CA THR A 158 34.24 -48.58 17.50
C THR A 158 34.10 -47.39 18.48
N HIS A 159 33.48 -47.44 19.68
CA HIS A 159 32.73 -48.45 20.44
C HIS A 159 31.47 -47.80 21.08
N ALA A 160 30.52 -48.59 21.59
CA ALA A 160 29.42 -48.11 22.43
C ALA A 160 29.72 -48.23 23.95
N ARG A 161 29.15 -47.33 24.76
CA ARG A 161 28.58 -47.56 26.12
C ARG A 161 27.67 -46.35 26.44
N ALA A 162 26.36 -46.54 26.66
CA ALA A 162 25.69 -47.08 27.86
C ALA A 162 25.73 -46.10 29.06
N ALA A 163 24.69 -45.93 29.87
CA ALA A 163 23.27 -46.33 29.81
C ALA A 163 22.48 -45.62 30.93
N ALA A 164 21.14 -45.56 30.81
CA ALA A 164 20.14 -45.37 31.88
C ALA A 164 20.16 -44.09 32.76
N GLY A 165 18.96 -43.55 33.05
CA GLY A 165 18.77 -42.56 34.14
C GLY A 165 17.71 -41.48 33.86
N GLU A 166 16.46 -41.73 34.26
CA GLU A 166 15.52 -40.69 34.71
C GLU A 166 15.81 -40.34 36.20
N PRO A 167 15.16 -39.34 36.84
CA PRO A 167 14.59 -38.07 36.36
C PRO A 167 15.05 -36.85 37.20
N ALA A 168 14.79 -35.61 36.76
CA ALA A 168 14.69 -34.43 37.66
C ALA A 168 14.09 -33.18 36.96
N GLU A 169 13.09 -32.54 37.58
CA GLU A 169 12.65 -31.18 37.24
C GLU A 169 13.61 -30.11 37.82
N PRO A 170 13.70 -28.93 37.19
CA PRO A 170 13.80 -27.70 37.98
C PRO A 170 12.85 -26.56 37.54
N LYS A 171 12.61 -25.66 38.50
CA LYS A 171 11.58 -24.60 38.53
C LYS A 171 11.78 -23.46 37.50
N PRO A 172 10.70 -22.75 37.11
CA PRO A 172 10.78 -21.64 36.16
C PRO A 172 11.42 -20.37 36.75
N ALA A 173 12.34 -19.76 35.99
CA ALA A 173 12.90 -18.45 36.29
C ALA A 173 12.00 -17.31 35.78
N ARG A 174 11.94 -16.19 36.50
CA ARG A 174 11.22 -14.98 36.08
C ARG A 174 11.92 -14.30 34.90
N PRO A 175 11.20 -13.75 33.90
CA PRO A 175 11.81 -12.98 32.83
C PRO A 175 12.31 -11.61 33.34
N SER A 176 13.52 -11.25 32.94
CA SER A 176 14.09 -9.91 33.13
C SER A 176 13.49 -8.90 32.14
N ARG A 177 13.43 -7.63 32.57
CA ARG A 177 12.91 -6.49 31.78
C ARG A 177 13.84 -6.20 30.58
N PRO A 178 13.32 -5.92 29.37
CA PRO A 178 14.14 -5.50 28.23
C PRO A 178 14.85 -4.17 28.48
N ALA A 179 16.09 -4.04 27.98
CA ALA A 179 16.83 -2.78 27.97
C ALA A 179 16.43 -1.90 26.78
N GLU A 180 16.52 -0.58 26.95
CA GLU A 180 16.27 0.39 25.87
C GLU A 180 17.39 0.38 24.81
N PRO A 181 17.09 0.58 23.51
CA PRO A 181 18.11 0.71 22.47
C PRO A 181 18.85 2.05 22.55
N ALA A 182 20.18 2.01 22.55
CA ALA A 182 21.02 3.21 22.53
C ALA A 182 20.90 3.98 21.21
N GLU A 183 20.95 5.32 21.29
CA GLU A 183 20.93 6.22 20.14
C GLU A 183 22.19 6.07 19.28
N LYS A 184 22.02 6.13 17.95
CA LYS A 184 23.13 6.10 16.99
C LYS A 184 23.74 7.51 16.84
N PRO A 185 25.06 7.71 17.02
CA PRO A 185 25.69 9.00 16.78
C PRO A 185 25.54 9.44 15.32
N GLY A 186 25.11 10.69 15.11
CA GLY A 186 25.02 11.29 13.78
C GLY A 186 26.40 11.58 13.15
N PRO A 187 26.48 11.79 11.82
CA PRO A 187 27.77 11.98 11.14
C PRO A 187 28.47 13.28 11.58
N VAL A 188 29.71 13.15 12.06
CA VAL A 188 30.59 14.29 12.39
C VAL A 188 31.06 14.96 11.09
N PRO A 189 30.89 16.30 10.93
CA PRO A 189 31.41 17.01 9.75
C PRO A 189 32.94 16.99 9.71
N ARG A 190 33.53 16.65 8.55
CA ARG A 190 34.98 16.79 8.32
C ARG A 190 35.33 18.27 8.07
N PRO A 191 36.51 18.77 8.53
CA PRO A 191 36.84 20.20 8.43
C PRO A 191 36.98 20.74 6.99
N ASP A 192 37.42 19.91 6.04
CA ASP A 192 37.97 20.38 4.75
C ASP A 192 37.08 20.12 3.52
N ALA A 193 35.77 20.34 3.66
CA ALA A 193 34.86 20.32 2.51
C ALA A 193 34.67 21.74 1.92
N PRO A 194 34.98 21.99 0.63
CA PRO A 194 34.73 23.30 0.02
C PRO A 194 33.23 23.60 0.00
N ARG A 195 32.84 24.76 0.56
CA ARG A 195 31.44 25.15 0.68
C ARG A 195 30.80 25.32 -0.71
N PRO A 196 29.64 24.71 -1.01
CA PRO A 196 28.92 25.00 -2.24
C PRO A 196 28.53 26.48 -2.25
N ALA A 197 28.90 27.19 -3.32
CA ALA A 197 28.61 28.60 -3.48
C ALA A 197 27.09 28.83 -3.44
N ARG A 198 26.61 29.49 -2.38
CA ARG A 198 25.19 29.86 -2.25
C ARG A 198 24.84 30.85 -3.35
N ARG A 199 24.13 30.39 -4.39
CA ARG A 199 23.44 31.27 -5.32
C ARG A 199 22.45 32.11 -4.49
N PRO A 200 22.44 33.45 -4.61
CA PRO A 200 21.48 34.29 -3.90
C PRO A 200 20.05 33.85 -4.21
N ILE A 201 19.24 33.69 -3.17
CA ILE A 201 17.80 33.48 -3.34
C ILE A 201 17.21 34.85 -3.68
N PRO A 202 16.55 35.02 -4.84
CA PRO A 202 15.97 36.31 -5.20
C PRO A 202 14.92 36.73 -4.17
N THR A 203 14.94 38.01 -3.82
CA THR A 203 14.06 38.57 -2.80
C THR A 203 12.63 38.70 -3.32
N PRO A 204 11.60 38.68 -2.44
CA PRO A 204 10.21 38.76 -2.89
C PRO A 204 9.87 39.97 -3.77
N GLY A 205 10.59 41.10 -3.62
CA GLY A 205 10.41 42.29 -4.48
C GLY A 205 10.93 42.14 -5.91
N GLU A 206 11.84 41.19 -6.17
CA GLU A 206 12.37 40.90 -7.51
C GLU A 206 11.46 39.92 -8.27
N VAL A 207 10.73 39.05 -7.55
CA VAL A 207 9.82 38.05 -8.14
C VAL A 207 8.39 38.59 -8.29
N PHE A 208 7.99 39.56 -7.47
CA PHE A 208 6.66 40.17 -7.49
C PHE A 208 6.74 41.68 -7.76
N PRO A 209 6.70 42.13 -9.03
CA PRO A 209 6.65 43.56 -9.33
C PRO A 209 5.42 44.20 -8.68
N PRO A 210 5.54 45.43 -8.14
CA PRO A 210 4.47 46.05 -7.38
C PRO A 210 3.22 46.24 -8.25
N LYS A 211 2.09 45.68 -7.82
CA LYS A 211 0.80 45.83 -8.50
C LYS A 211 0.49 47.32 -8.66
N ARG A 212 0.36 47.78 -9.91
CA ARG A 212 -0.16 49.12 -10.20
C ARG A 212 -1.50 49.28 -9.49
N LYS A 213 -1.63 50.32 -8.67
CA LYS A 213 -2.92 50.66 -8.04
C LYS A 213 -3.94 50.93 -9.15
N PRO A 214 -5.17 50.36 -9.11
CA PRO A 214 -6.20 50.72 -10.05
C PRO A 214 -6.50 52.23 -9.94
N ALA A 215 -6.73 52.89 -11.06
CA ALA A 215 -7.11 54.30 -11.09
C ALA A 215 -8.45 54.51 -10.35
N ALA A 216 -8.60 55.65 -9.69
CA ALA A 216 -9.84 55.99 -9.00
C ALA A 216 -11.02 56.04 -9.98
N PRO A 217 -12.22 55.56 -9.60
CA PRO A 217 -13.40 55.63 -10.45
C PRO A 217 -13.79 57.10 -10.71
N PRO A 218 -14.34 57.42 -11.90
CA PRO A 218 -14.77 58.78 -12.21
C PRO A 218 -15.91 59.23 -11.28
N ALA A 219 -15.87 60.49 -10.86
CA ALA A 219 -16.74 61.05 -9.80
C ALA A 219 -18.24 61.17 -10.18
N ASN A 220 -18.66 60.77 -11.37
CA ASN A 220 -20.04 60.85 -11.85
C ASN A 220 -20.46 59.57 -12.59
N PRO A 221 -21.07 58.58 -11.91
CA PRO A 221 -21.81 57.53 -12.60
C PRO A 221 -23.12 58.11 -13.17
N PRO A 222 -23.47 57.84 -14.45
CA PRO A 222 -24.74 58.30 -15.00
C PRO A 222 -25.91 57.60 -14.29
N ARG A 223 -26.80 58.38 -13.68
CA ARG A 223 -28.06 57.88 -13.11
C ARG A 223 -28.96 57.36 -14.23
N GLN A 224 -29.03 56.04 -14.39
CA GLN A 224 -30.09 55.42 -15.18
C GLN A 224 -31.41 55.53 -14.41
N LEU A 225 -32.36 56.26 -14.98
CA LEU A 225 -33.73 56.32 -14.50
C LEU A 225 -34.43 55.02 -14.91
N ALA A 226 -34.75 54.16 -13.94
CA ALA A 226 -35.69 53.07 -14.16
C ALA A 226 -37.10 53.66 -14.27
N ALA A 227 -37.79 53.36 -15.37
CA ALA A 227 -39.18 53.76 -15.58
C ALA A 227 -40.11 52.56 -15.34
N VAL A 228 -41.09 52.79 -14.46
CA VAL A 228 -42.39 52.11 -14.27
C VAL A 228 -42.40 50.57 -14.35
#